data_AF-A0A7W1IGC6-F1
#
_entry.id   AF-A0A7W1IGC6-F1
#
_cell.length_a   1.000
_cell.length_b   1.000
_cell.length_c   1.000
_cell.angle_alpha   90.00
_cell.angle_beta   90.00
_cell.angle_gamma   90.00
#
_symmetry.space_group_name_H-M   'P 1'
#
loop_
_entity.id
_entity.type
_entity.pdbx_description
1 polymer ?
#
loop_
_entity_poly.entity_id
_entity_poly.type
_entity_poly.pdbx_seq_one_letter_code
_entity_poly.pdbx_strand_id
1 'polypeptide(L)'
;MFKTITPKFVQRFDSWLLTNHPVLWMSKIHYALWHGLVLWALSALLGAIMPVNLKNQIQYELWYFLFTVLGVVMLCFWTYQYVIFNKERDYGSKKFSEEYKNFILVFFSVGIFLLVPWPFEVVYSQRIAALYSDSEVLEDMNILNERDPYMANSTNNYYSWYDSITKVQYLNMRQLNPYAASYFTPYFMKSDSAKYPQLLTDFQLYKKYKPIVDIHELKRKVEEFRSIAAKYGCPIQESTQTIAEKYKALLVKERVAISEFYGNDSYQYELNVTFTNLCDAKFKTFFIFTKDYMWVMFYFIICTTSFLLLFKVTYWRQYLVMLVVLMLYPLLMFIFSQLLPYHTFTRGAGFFECSMVVLVVFSGSTLFVTAFSHHCYRAFYNIANQVFYVSLIFVPLLILAFLHDNTDIFHNHSSWNYEKSETPSEGYGTTYDSHLANLYYTYWSNEFNRWIDIMKYTGIALFIIGLPFFKQLFVKQLSLPKKN
;
A
#
# COMPACT_ATOMS: atom_id res chain seq x y z
N MET A 1 4.50 -26.49 -24.57
CA MET A 1 3.66 -25.29 -24.77
C MET A 1 4.48 -24.01 -24.94
N PHE A 2 5.43 -23.68 -24.04
CA PHE A 2 6.27 -22.48 -24.21
C PHE A 2 7.27 -22.48 -25.38
N LYS A 3 7.62 -23.64 -25.94
CA LYS A 3 8.63 -23.74 -27.02
C LYS A 3 8.32 -22.86 -28.24
N THR A 4 7.04 -22.55 -28.50
CA THR A 4 6.64 -21.69 -29.62
C THR A 4 6.90 -20.20 -29.37
N ILE A 5 6.80 -19.76 -28.12
CA ILE A 5 6.90 -18.33 -27.72
C ILE A 5 8.30 -18.03 -27.16
N THR A 6 9.00 -19.04 -26.63
CA THR A 6 10.35 -18.90 -26.11
C THR A 6 11.37 -18.80 -27.25
N PRO A 7 12.20 -17.75 -27.30
CA PRO A 7 13.21 -17.58 -28.34
C PRO A 7 14.29 -18.67 -28.27
N LYS A 8 14.91 -18.97 -29.42
CA LYS A 8 15.89 -20.06 -29.56
C LYS A 8 17.08 -19.96 -28.59
N PHE A 9 17.50 -18.76 -28.21
CA PHE A 9 18.63 -18.60 -27.28
C PHE A 9 18.28 -19.05 -25.85
N VAL A 10 17.05 -18.80 -25.38
CA VAL A 10 16.57 -19.31 -24.08
C VAL A 10 16.46 -20.83 -24.12
N GLN A 11 16.05 -21.41 -25.25
CA GLN A 11 16.02 -22.86 -25.42
C GLN A 11 17.44 -23.48 -25.39
N ARG A 12 18.43 -22.81 -26.00
CA ARG A 12 19.84 -23.23 -25.89
C ARG A 12 20.34 -23.13 -24.45
N PHE A 13 19.97 -22.07 -23.74
CA PHE A 13 20.32 -21.88 -22.34
C PHE A 13 19.65 -22.92 -21.43
N ASP A 14 18.40 -23.30 -21.69
CA ASP A 14 17.69 -24.39 -20.99
C ASP A 14 18.44 -25.72 -21.16
N SER A 15 18.86 -26.07 -22.38
CA SER A 15 19.68 -27.27 -22.64
C SER A 15 21.03 -27.23 -21.91
N TRP A 16 21.68 -26.07 -21.87
CA TRP A 16 22.95 -25.89 -21.15
C TRP A 16 22.79 -26.00 -19.64
N LEU A 17 21.73 -25.42 -19.07
CA LEU A 17 21.42 -25.52 -17.64
C LEU A 17 21.10 -26.96 -17.24
N LEU A 18 20.40 -27.71 -18.09
CA LEU A 18 20.08 -29.12 -17.83
C LEU A 18 21.35 -29.95 -17.60
N THR A 19 22.38 -29.72 -18.41
CA THR A 19 23.63 -30.49 -18.36
C THR A 19 24.63 -29.98 -17.31
N ASN A 20 24.70 -28.68 -17.08
CA ASN A 20 25.73 -28.07 -16.22
C ASN A 20 25.22 -27.64 -14.82
N HIS A 21 23.96 -27.21 -14.71
CA HIS A 21 23.40 -26.62 -13.49
C HIS A 21 21.98 -27.14 -13.20
N PRO A 22 21.83 -28.43 -12.83
CA PRO A 22 20.53 -29.09 -12.74
C PRO A 22 19.60 -28.43 -11.71
N VAL A 23 20.11 -27.84 -10.62
CA VAL A 23 19.28 -27.13 -9.62
C VAL A 23 18.61 -25.89 -10.22
N LEU A 24 19.36 -25.09 -10.98
CA LEU A 24 18.83 -23.91 -11.69
C LEU A 24 17.88 -24.32 -12.83
N TRP A 25 18.18 -25.42 -13.51
CA TRP A 25 17.31 -25.96 -14.54
C TRP A 25 15.97 -26.44 -13.98
N MET A 26 16.00 -27.16 -12.86
CA MET A 26 14.81 -27.68 -12.19
C MET A 26 13.90 -26.58 -11.64
N SER A 27 14.48 -25.48 -11.16
CA SER A 27 13.68 -24.33 -10.71
C SER A 27 13.00 -23.61 -11.87
N LYS A 28 13.43 -23.82 -13.12
CA LYS A 28 12.91 -23.09 -14.29
C LYS A 28 13.03 -21.56 -14.12
N ILE A 29 13.99 -21.10 -13.31
CA ILE A 29 14.22 -19.67 -13.04
C ILE A 29 14.49 -18.88 -14.33
N HIS A 30 15.20 -19.47 -15.29
CA HIS A 30 15.50 -18.83 -16.57
C HIS A 30 14.24 -18.54 -17.40
N TYR A 31 13.20 -19.39 -17.30
CA TYR A 31 11.90 -19.10 -17.91
C TYR A 31 11.14 -18.02 -17.14
N ALA A 32 11.22 -18.00 -15.80
CA ALA A 32 10.63 -16.93 -15.00
C ALA A 32 11.27 -15.57 -15.32
N LEU A 33 12.61 -15.51 -15.37
CA LEU A 33 13.36 -14.32 -15.74
C LEU A 33 12.98 -13.83 -17.14
N TRP A 34 13.01 -14.70 -18.15
CA TRP A 34 12.69 -14.29 -19.51
C TRP A 34 11.26 -13.75 -19.64
N HIS A 35 10.26 -14.55 -19.23
CA HIS A 35 8.86 -14.14 -19.39
C HIS A 35 8.49 -12.99 -18.46
N GLY A 36 9.05 -12.96 -17.25
CA GLY A 36 8.89 -11.84 -16.32
C GLY A 36 9.44 -10.54 -16.87
N LEU A 37 10.65 -10.55 -17.43
CA LEU A 37 11.24 -9.37 -18.08
C LEU A 37 10.41 -8.91 -19.28
N VAL A 38 9.87 -9.83 -20.08
CA VAL A 38 8.95 -9.47 -21.17
C VAL A 38 7.68 -8.80 -20.62
N LEU A 39 7.08 -9.33 -19.56
CA LEU A 39 5.91 -8.70 -18.91
C LEU A 39 6.26 -7.34 -18.30
N TRP A 40 7.43 -7.20 -17.70
CA TRP A 40 7.93 -5.94 -17.16
C TRP A 40 8.13 -4.92 -18.27
N ALA A 41 8.70 -5.32 -19.41
CA ALA A 41 8.86 -4.47 -20.57
C ALA A 41 7.50 -4.04 -21.18
N LEU A 42 6.52 -4.94 -21.23
CA LEU A 42 5.16 -4.62 -21.68
C LEU A 42 4.45 -3.66 -20.73
N SER A 43 4.58 -3.88 -19.42
CA SER A 43 4.06 -3.00 -18.36
C SER A 43 4.67 -1.60 -18.44
N ALA A 44 6.00 -1.52 -18.57
CA ALA A 44 6.73 -0.28 -18.81
C ALA A 44 6.30 0.41 -20.11
N LEU A 45 6.13 -0.35 -21.20
CA LEU A 45 5.67 0.19 -22.49
C LEU A 45 4.28 0.80 -22.38
N LEU A 46 3.36 0.15 -21.65
CA LEU A 46 2.04 0.72 -21.37
C LEU A 46 2.14 2.03 -20.60
N GLY A 47 3.00 2.10 -19.57
CA GLY A 47 3.28 3.34 -18.85
C GLY A 47 3.90 4.43 -19.74
N ALA A 48 4.68 4.04 -20.75
CA ALA A 48 5.31 4.96 -21.70
C ALA A 48 4.32 5.53 -22.73
N ILE A 49 3.33 4.75 -23.18
CA ILE A 49 2.35 5.20 -24.19
C ILE A 49 1.10 5.83 -23.59
N MET A 50 0.77 5.55 -22.33
CA MET A 50 -0.43 6.09 -21.68
C MET A 50 -0.38 7.62 -21.66
N PRO A 51 -1.44 8.34 -22.07
CA PRO A 51 -1.43 9.79 -22.06
C PRO A 51 -1.33 10.30 -20.62
N VAL A 52 -0.47 11.29 -20.41
CA VAL A 52 -0.35 11.94 -19.09
C VAL A 52 -1.56 12.84 -18.88
N ASN A 53 -2.28 12.62 -17.78
CA ASN A 53 -3.39 13.45 -17.36
C ASN A 53 -3.18 13.84 -15.90
N LEU A 54 -2.99 15.13 -15.64
CA LEU A 54 -2.80 15.65 -14.28
C LEU A 54 -4.12 15.91 -13.56
N LYS A 55 -5.23 16.10 -14.27
CA LYS A 55 -6.51 16.51 -13.70
C LYS A 55 -7.29 15.38 -13.05
N ASN A 56 -7.06 14.16 -13.51
CA ASN A 56 -7.72 12.98 -12.97
C ASN A 56 -6.72 12.22 -12.11
N GLN A 57 -7.14 11.85 -10.89
CA GLN A 57 -6.35 10.92 -10.10
C GLN A 57 -6.17 9.63 -10.88
N ILE A 58 -4.92 9.20 -11.01
CA ILE A 58 -4.60 7.94 -11.68
C ILE A 58 -5.07 6.82 -10.76
N GLN A 59 -5.97 5.99 -11.28
CA GLN A 59 -6.45 4.79 -10.60
C GLN A 59 -5.36 3.71 -10.66
N TYR A 60 -4.26 3.92 -9.94
CA TYR A 60 -3.17 2.96 -9.88
C TYR A 60 -3.67 1.59 -9.44
N GLU A 61 -4.66 1.52 -8.55
CA GLU A 61 -5.25 0.28 -8.04
C GLU A 61 -5.80 -0.61 -9.17
N LEU A 62 -6.48 -0.02 -10.15
CA LEU A 62 -7.04 -0.73 -11.29
C LEU A 62 -5.93 -1.33 -12.16
N TRP A 63 -4.90 -0.54 -12.49
CA TRP A 63 -3.77 -1.00 -13.30
C TRP A 63 -2.96 -2.07 -12.57
N TYR A 64 -2.72 -1.88 -11.27
CA TYR A 64 -2.10 -2.86 -10.39
C TYR A 64 -2.88 -4.18 -10.40
N PHE A 65 -4.20 -4.13 -10.27
CA PHE A 65 -5.05 -5.32 -10.36
C PHE A 65 -4.88 -6.03 -11.71
N LEU A 66 -5.01 -5.32 -12.82
CA LEU A 66 -4.89 -5.89 -14.17
C LEU A 66 -3.52 -6.57 -14.41
N PHE A 67 -2.43 -5.90 -14.05
CA PHE A 67 -1.08 -6.45 -14.18
C PHE A 67 -0.81 -7.61 -13.23
N THR A 68 -1.37 -7.56 -12.02
CA THR A 68 -1.26 -8.66 -11.05
C THR A 68 -1.98 -9.90 -11.57
N VAL A 69 -3.18 -9.77 -12.13
CA VAL A 69 -3.92 -10.89 -12.75
C VAL A 69 -3.08 -11.52 -13.87
N LEU A 70 -2.49 -10.71 -14.75
CA LEU A 70 -1.61 -11.21 -15.80
C LEU A 70 -0.37 -11.93 -15.24
N GLY A 71 0.24 -11.36 -14.20
CA GLY A 71 1.34 -11.98 -13.45
C GLY A 71 0.97 -13.32 -12.85
N VAL A 72 -0.20 -13.43 -12.21
CA VAL A 72 -0.74 -14.67 -11.64
C VAL A 72 -0.99 -15.72 -12.71
N VAL A 73 -1.59 -15.37 -13.85
CA VAL A 73 -1.80 -16.30 -14.97
C VAL A 73 -0.46 -16.88 -15.46
N MET A 74 0.56 -16.03 -15.61
CA MET A 74 1.89 -16.46 -16.04
C MET A 74 2.61 -17.29 -14.96
N LEU A 75 2.39 -16.95 -13.69
CA LEU A 75 2.82 -17.75 -12.55
C LEU A 75 2.20 -19.15 -12.59
N CYS A 76 0.90 -19.31 -12.87
CA CYS A 76 0.25 -20.62 -13.02
C CYS A 76 0.96 -21.50 -14.06
N PHE A 77 1.24 -20.91 -15.23
CA PHE A 77 1.92 -21.62 -16.31
C PHE A 77 3.35 -21.99 -15.95
N TRP A 78 4.09 -21.09 -15.29
CA TRP A 78 5.43 -21.38 -14.79
C TRP A 78 5.40 -22.48 -13.72
N THR A 79 4.47 -22.40 -12.76
CA THR A 79 4.30 -23.38 -11.70
C THR A 79 4.03 -24.77 -12.26
N TYR A 80 3.16 -24.87 -13.28
CA TYR A 80 2.92 -26.13 -13.97
C TYR A 80 4.22 -26.76 -14.51
N GLN A 81 5.09 -25.96 -15.15
CA GLN A 81 6.41 -26.43 -15.62
C GLN A 81 7.33 -26.81 -14.45
N TYR A 82 7.34 -26.02 -13.39
CA TYR A 82 8.15 -26.27 -12.19
C TYR A 82 7.78 -27.57 -11.47
N VAL A 83 6.49 -27.87 -11.39
CA VAL A 83 5.93 -29.01 -10.64
C VAL A 83 6.07 -30.33 -11.41
N ILE A 84 5.81 -30.34 -12.73
CA ILE A 84 5.87 -31.57 -13.53
C ILE A 84 7.23 -32.24 -13.44
N PHE A 85 8.31 -31.45 -13.46
CA PHE A 85 9.67 -31.96 -13.35
C PHE A 85 10.08 -32.09 -11.87
N ASN A 86 9.61 -33.18 -11.24
CA ASN A 86 10.00 -33.53 -9.88
C ASN A 86 11.09 -34.60 -9.82
N LYS A 87 12.35 -34.17 -10.02
CA LYS A 87 13.53 -35.03 -9.87
C LYS A 87 13.64 -35.70 -8.49
N GLU A 88 13.12 -35.08 -7.44
CA GLU A 88 13.25 -35.60 -6.08
C GLU A 88 12.47 -36.90 -5.90
N ARG A 89 11.30 -36.98 -6.54
CA ARG A 89 10.49 -38.20 -6.54
C ARG A 89 11.18 -39.31 -7.32
N ASP A 90 11.82 -38.96 -8.43
CA ASP A 90 12.29 -39.95 -9.40
C ASP A 90 13.75 -40.42 -9.15
N TYR A 91 14.59 -39.62 -8.48
CA TYR A 91 16.04 -39.93 -8.32
C TYR A 91 16.56 -39.93 -6.88
N GLY A 92 15.76 -39.53 -5.89
CA GLY A 92 16.08 -39.67 -4.47
C GLY A 92 17.25 -38.80 -3.92
N SER A 93 17.18 -38.54 -2.60
CA SER A 93 18.21 -37.92 -1.73
C SER A 93 18.81 -36.57 -2.17
N LYS A 94 18.24 -35.47 -1.66
CA LYS A 94 18.87 -34.15 -1.68
C LYS A 94 19.63 -33.85 -0.40
N LYS A 95 20.75 -33.13 -0.54
CA LYS A 95 21.40 -32.45 0.60
C LYS A 95 20.48 -31.34 1.11
N PHE A 96 20.41 -31.16 2.42
CA PHE A 96 19.64 -30.10 3.08
C PHE A 96 19.90 -28.70 2.49
N SER A 97 21.13 -28.41 2.07
CA SER A 97 21.49 -27.13 1.45
C SER A 97 20.87 -26.88 0.07
N GLU A 98 20.46 -27.93 -0.66
CA GLU A 98 19.78 -27.77 -1.95
C GLU A 98 18.33 -27.31 -1.79
N GLU A 99 17.71 -27.58 -0.65
CA GLU A 99 16.35 -27.12 -0.33
C GLU A 99 16.30 -25.60 -0.23
N TYR A 100 17.26 -24.99 0.48
CA TYR A 100 17.35 -23.52 0.57
C TYR A 100 17.63 -22.86 -0.77
N LYS A 101 18.51 -23.47 -1.59
CA LYS A 101 18.75 -22.97 -2.95
C LYS A 101 17.46 -23.01 -3.78
N ASN A 102 16.72 -24.11 -3.71
CA ASN A 102 15.44 -24.23 -4.40
C ASN A 102 14.42 -23.21 -3.85
N PHE A 103 14.36 -23.00 -2.54
CA PHE A 103 13.50 -21.98 -1.93
C PHE A 103 13.80 -20.59 -2.49
N ILE A 104 15.07 -20.16 -2.47
CA ILE A 104 15.47 -18.85 -2.97
C ILE A 104 15.13 -18.69 -4.46
N LEU A 105 15.36 -19.73 -5.28
CA LEU A 105 15.05 -19.69 -6.71
C LEU A 105 13.55 -19.60 -6.99
N VAL A 106 12.73 -20.34 -6.24
CA VAL A 106 11.26 -20.27 -6.35
C VAL A 106 10.75 -18.93 -5.84
N PHE A 107 11.29 -18.44 -4.71
CA PHE A 107 10.97 -17.12 -4.16
C PHE A 107 11.18 -16.01 -5.18
N PHE A 108 12.35 -15.97 -5.84
CA PHE A 108 12.61 -14.98 -6.88
C PHE A 108 11.71 -15.18 -8.10
N SER A 109 11.44 -16.42 -8.51
CA SER A 109 10.56 -16.69 -9.66
C SER A 109 9.13 -16.18 -9.40
N VAL A 110 8.58 -16.44 -8.22
CA VAL A 110 7.26 -15.96 -7.80
C VAL A 110 7.27 -14.42 -7.71
N GLY A 111 8.30 -13.84 -7.09
CA GLY A 111 8.45 -12.39 -6.98
C GLY A 111 8.48 -11.69 -8.34
N ILE A 112 9.23 -12.21 -9.32
CA ILE A 112 9.31 -11.65 -10.67
C ILE A 112 7.92 -11.49 -11.31
N PHE A 113 7.05 -12.50 -11.19
CA PHE A 113 5.70 -12.45 -11.76
C PHE A 113 4.75 -11.54 -11.00
N LEU A 114 4.91 -11.41 -9.68
CA LEU A 114 4.06 -10.55 -8.86
C LEU A 114 4.47 -9.08 -8.90
N LEU A 115 5.72 -8.78 -9.27
CA LEU A 115 6.23 -7.42 -9.46
C LEU A 115 5.94 -6.84 -10.86
N VAL A 116 5.13 -7.50 -11.69
CA VAL A 116 4.76 -7.01 -13.04
C VAL A 116 4.12 -5.61 -13.06
N PRO A 117 3.34 -5.16 -12.06
CA PRO A 117 2.82 -3.79 -12.04
C PRO A 117 3.88 -2.69 -11.88
N TRP A 118 5.02 -3.00 -11.27
CA TRP A 118 6.01 -2.00 -10.86
C TRP A 118 6.58 -1.15 -12.00
N PRO A 119 7.04 -1.74 -13.13
CA PRO A 119 7.59 -0.95 -14.23
C PRO A 119 6.60 0.05 -14.84
N PHE A 120 5.30 -0.27 -14.86
CA PHE A 120 4.26 0.68 -15.29
C PHE A 120 4.25 1.93 -14.41
N GLU A 121 4.17 1.77 -13.09
CA GLU A 121 4.12 2.90 -12.15
C GLU A 121 5.39 3.75 -12.24
N VAL A 122 6.57 3.12 -12.32
CA VAL A 122 7.85 3.84 -12.43
C VAL A 122 7.88 4.68 -13.69
N VAL A 123 7.62 4.10 -14.85
CA VAL A 123 7.72 4.81 -16.13
C VAL A 123 6.66 5.91 -16.23
N TYR A 124 5.43 5.62 -15.82
CA TYR A 124 4.34 6.59 -15.89
C TYR A 124 4.57 7.77 -14.92
N SER A 125 4.95 7.49 -13.67
CA SER A 125 5.28 8.52 -12.69
C SER A 125 6.50 9.34 -13.10
N GLN A 126 7.55 8.73 -13.66
CA GLN A 126 8.70 9.47 -14.19
C GLN A 126 8.32 10.45 -15.30
N ARG A 127 7.38 10.08 -16.17
CA ARG A 127 6.88 10.97 -17.22
C ARG A 127 6.11 12.15 -16.66
N ILE A 128 5.30 11.94 -15.62
CA ILE A 128 4.64 13.03 -14.87
C ILE A 128 5.69 13.92 -14.20
N ALA A 129 6.63 13.31 -13.48
CA ALA A 129 7.68 14.01 -12.77
C ALA A 129 8.59 14.82 -13.69
N ALA A 130 8.74 14.43 -14.97
CA ALA A 130 9.54 15.13 -15.95
C ALA A 130 8.85 16.36 -16.57
N LEU A 131 7.55 16.59 -16.32
CA LEU A 131 6.82 17.71 -16.93
C LEU A 131 7.31 19.09 -16.46
N TYR A 132 7.73 19.19 -15.20
CA TYR A 132 8.16 20.42 -14.55
C TYR A 132 9.35 20.14 -13.65
N SER A 133 10.22 21.11 -13.39
CA SER A 133 11.32 20.91 -12.43
C SER A 133 10.83 20.92 -10.98
N ASP A 134 11.57 20.30 -10.06
CA ASP A 134 11.16 20.24 -8.65
C ASP A 134 11.05 21.64 -8.05
N SER A 135 12.04 22.51 -8.28
CA SER A 135 12.03 23.89 -7.78
C SER A 135 10.86 24.71 -8.32
N GLU A 136 10.54 24.53 -9.60
CA GLU A 136 9.42 25.21 -10.26
C GLU A 136 8.08 24.80 -9.65
N VAL A 137 7.87 23.51 -9.37
CA VAL A 137 6.63 23.03 -8.72
C VAL A 137 6.50 23.62 -7.32
N LEU A 138 7.57 23.61 -6.52
CA LEU A 138 7.53 24.13 -5.15
C LEU A 138 7.33 25.66 -5.14
N GLU A 139 7.93 26.38 -6.07
CA GLU A 139 7.75 27.82 -6.25
C GLU A 139 6.32 28.15 -6.67
N ASP A 140 5.79 27.46 -7.69
CA ASP A 140 4.42 27.66 -8.17
C ASP A 140 3.40 27.35 -7.07
N MET A 141 3.60 26.29 -6.28
CA MET A 141 2.78 25.99 -5.10
C MET A 141 2.78 27.13 -4.09
N ASN A 142 3.96 27.69 -3.79
CA ASN A 142 4.07 28.82 -2.87
C ASN A 142 3.35 30.05 -3.41
N ILE A 143 3.49 30.35 -4.70
CA ILE A 143 2.77 31.47 -5.32
C ILE A 143 1.28 31.21 -5.25
N LEU A 144 0.79 30.04 -5.65
CA LEU A 144 -0.64 29.71 -5.59
C LEU A 144 -1.19 29.85 -4.17
N ASN A 145 -0.54 29.25 -3.17
CA ASN A 145 -0.96 29.36 -1.77
C ASN A 145 -0.91 30.81 -1.25
N GLU A 146 0.10 31.59 -1.62
CA GLU A 146 0.22 33.00 -1.22
C GLU A 146 -0.82 33.88 -1.94
N ARG A 147 -1.27 33.48 -3.14
CA ARG A 147 -2.20 34.25 -3.98
C ARG A 147 -3.67 33.84 -3.81
N ASP A 148 -3.94 32.61 -3.38
CA ASP A 148 -5.29 32.05 -3.21
C ASP A 148 -6.25 32.95 -2.40
N PRO A 149 -5.82 33.57 -1.29
CA PRO A 149 -6.69 34.43 -0.49
C PRO A 149 -7.12 35.71 -1.22
N TYR A 150 -6.53 36.04 -2.38
CA TYR A 150 -6.95 37.19 -3.18
C TYR A 150 -7.96 36.81 -4.27
N MET A 151 -8.20 35.51 -4.48
CA MET A 151 -9.17 35.00 -5.46
C MET A 151 -10.62 35.12 -4.97
N ALA A 152 -10.83 35.31 -3.66
CA ALA A 152 -12.16 35.50 -3.03
C ALA A 152 -13.21 34.48 -3.50
N ASN A 153 -12.79 33.22 -3.58
CA ASN A 153 -13.54 32.10 -4.11
C ASN A 153 -13.82 31.04 -3.05
N SER A 154 -12.93 30.82 -2.06
CA SER A 154 -13.20 29.88 -0.96
C SER A 154 -13.41 30.58 0.38
N THR A 155 -14.46 30.16 1.09
CA THR A 155 -14.73 30.62 2.47
C THR A 155 -13.67 30.13 3.45
N ASN A 156 -12.99 29.03 3.13
CA ASN A 156 -12.01 28.39 4.01
C ASN A 156 -10.76 29.24 4.22
N ASN A 157 -10.47 30.16 3.29
CA ASN A 157 -9.28 31.01 3.32
C ASN A 157 -9.29 32.03 4.45
N TYR A 158 -10.46 32.40 4.97
CA TYR A 158 -10.59 33.48 5.95
C TYR A 158 -11.06 32.98 7.30
N TYR A 159 -10.63 33.68 8.35
CA TYR A 159 -11.11 33.40 9.70
C TYR A 159 -12.62 33.64 9.76
N SER A 160 -13.35 32.69 10.34
CA SER A 160 -14.80 32.81 10.52
C SER A 160 -15.16 32.92 11.99
N TRP A 161 -16.16 33.75 12.30
CA TRP A 161 -16.76 33.81 13.62
C TRP A 161 -18.27 33.63 13.52
N TYR A 162 -18.85 33.02 14.54
CA TYR A 162 -20.29 32.89 14.68
C TYR A 162 -20.83 34.02 15.57
N ASP A 163 -21.75 34.82 15.04
CA ASP A 163 -22.46 35.82 15.82
C ASP A 163 -23.70 35.19 16.43
N SER A 164 -23.71 35.04 17.76
CA SER A 164 -24.81 34.40 18.48
C SER A 164 -26.11 35.24 18.50
N ILE A 165 -26.03 36.56 18.27
CA ILE A 165 -27.19 37.45 18.25
C ILE A 165 -27.91 37.33 16.92
N THR A 166 -27.18 37.48 15.82
CA THR A 166 -27.75 37.41 14.47
C THR A 166 -27.92 35.97 13.97
N LYS A 167 -27.28 35.00 14.63
CA LYS A 167 -27.19 33.58 14.22
C LYS A 167 -26.59 33.42 12.82
N VAL A 168 -25.67 34.31 12.45
CA VAL A 168 -24.99 34.32 11.16
C VAL A 168 -23.49 34.10 11.38
N GLN A 169 -22.89 33.30 10.50
CA GLN A 169 -21.45 33.13 10.44
C GLN A 169 -20.87 34.15 9.46
N TYR A 170 -19.85 34.88 9.91
CA TYR A 170 -19.18 35.90 9.11
C TYR A 170 -17.73 35.53 8.89
N LEU A 171 -17.18 36.00 7.78
CA LEU A 171 -15.78 35.90 7.39
C LEU A 171 -15.09 37.24 7.64
N ASN A 172 -13.86 37.18 8.17
CA ASN A 172 -12.99 38.33 8.30
C ASN A 172 -11.98 38.37 7.14
N MET A 173 -12.25 39.19 6.12
CA MET A 173 -11.37 39.31 4.94
C MET A 173 -9.96 39.82 5.28
N ARG A 174 -9.76 40.43 6.47
CA ARG A 174 -8.47 40.92 6.93
C ARG A 174 -7.62 39.85 7.63
N GLN A 175 -8.22 38.70 7.97
CA GLN A 175 -7.55 37.63 8.71
C GLN A 175 -7.67 36.32 7.94
N LEU A 176 -6.52 35.75 7.57
CA LEU A 176 -6.45 34.44 6.96
C LEU A 176 -6.78 33.36 8.00
N ASN A 177 -7.44 32.28 7.57
CA ASN A 177 -7.53 31.06 8.35
C ASN A 177 -6.15 30.37 8.38
N PRO A 178 -5.49 30.24 9.54
CA PRO A 178 -4.16 29.62 9.61
C PRO A 178 -4.16 28.15 9.22
N TYR A 179 -5.32 27.46 9.19
CA TYR A 179 -5.41 26.04 8.86
C TYR A 179 -5.68 25.76 7.38
N ALA A 180 -5.98 26.78 6.59
CA ALA A 180 -6.33 26.64 5.16
C ALA A 180 -5.31 27.30 4.22
N ALA A 181 -4.22 27.86 4.76
CA ALA A 181 -3.29 28.70 4.01
C ALA A 181 -2.55 27.95 2.90
N SER A 182 -2.23 26.66 3.09
CA SER A 182 -1.50 25.84 2.11
C SER A 182 -2.40 24.87 1.33
N TYR A 183 -3.54 25.32 0.82
CA TYR A 183 -4.53 24.47 0.15
C TYR A 183 -3.94 23.60 -0.98
N PHE A 184 -3.00 24.13 -1.77
CA PHE A 184 -2.37 23.42 -2.90
C PHE A 184 -1.15 22.57 -2.50
N THR A 185 -0.79 22.56 -1.21
CA THR A 185 0.28 21.70 -0.70
C THR A 185 -0.29 20.35 -0.29
N PRO A 186 0.12 19.23 -0.91
CA PRO A 186 -0.37 17.92 -0.53
C PRO A 186 -0.08 17.60 0.94
N TYR A 187 -1.00 16.90 1.60
CA TYR A 187 -0.91 16.61 3.03
C TYR A 187 0.40 15.93 3.44
N PHE A 188 0.89 14.96 2.66
CA PHE A 188 2.13 14.23 2.97
C PHE A 188 3.37 15.14 2.96
N MET A 189 3.34 16.24 2.20
CA MET A 189 4.41 17.23 2.21
C MET A 189 4.30 18.16 3.41
N LYS A 190 3.07 18.49 3.84
CA LYS A 190 2.83 19.28 5.07
C LYS A 190 3.31 18.52 6.31
N SER A 191 3.06 17.21 6.39
CA SER A 191 3.48 16.38 7.52
C SER A 191 4.99 16.20 7.61
N ASP A 192 5.72 16.42 6.52
CA ASP A 192 7.18 16.30 6.43
C ASP A 192 7.81 17.59 5.87
N SER A 193 7.36 18.75 6.36
CA SER A 193 7.80 20.05 5.86
C SER A 193 9.31 20.28 6.00
N ALA A 194 9.97 19.57 6.93
CA ALA A 194 11.41 19.62 7.13
C ALA A 194 12.19 19.11 5.90
N LYS A 195 11.63 18.17 5.14
CA LYS A 195 12.22 17.64 3.90
C LYS A 195 12.11 18.64 2.73
N TYR A 196 11.21 19.61 2.82
CA TYR A 196 10.92 20.58 1.75
C TYR A 196 11.08 22.02 2.25
N PRO A 197 12.30 22.47 2.60
CA PRO A 197 12.53 23.78 3.24
C PRO A 197 12.14 24.98 2.36
N GLN A 198 11.95 24.77 1.06
CA GLN A 198 11.50 25.80 0.13
C GLN A 198 9.98 26.05 0.22
N LEU A 199 9.20 25.10 0.73
CA LEU A 199 7.77 25.27 0.90
C LEU A 199 7.46 26.14 2.11
N LEU A 200 6.57 27.11 1.90
CA LEU A 200 6.09 27.96 2.97
C LEU A 200 5.13 27.15 3.86
N THR A 201 5.38 27.18 5.16
CA THR A 201 4.45 26.63 6.14
C THR A 201 3.18 27.47 6.22
N ASP A 202 2.10 26.88 6.73
CA ASP A 202 0.84 27.59 6.98
C ASP A 202 1.05 28.88 7.79
N PHE A 203 1.92 28.82 8.79
CA PHE A 203 2.27 29.98 9.62
C PHE A 203 3.03 31.06 8.85
N GLN A 204 3.94 30.69 7.96
CA GLN A 204 4.67 31.64 7.11
C GLN A 204 3.72 32.31 6.10
N LEU A 205 2.81 31.54 5.48
CA LEU A 205 1.78 32.04 4.58
C LEU A 205 0.84 33.00 5.31
N TYR A 206 0.36 32.62 6.50
CA TYR A 206 -0.45 33.47 7.38
C TYR A 206 0.26 34.80 7.70
N LYS A 207 1.55 34.77 8.06
CA LYS A 207 2.34 35.99 8.34
C LYS A 207 2.57 36.88 7.11
N LYS A 208 2.66 36.27 5.93
CA LYS A 208 2.87 37.00 4.67
C LYS A 208 1.61 37.66 4.14
N TYR A 209 0.43 37.09 4.45
CA TYR A 209 -0.84 37.65 4.01
C TYR A 209 -1.04 39.07 4.55
N LYS A 210 -1.27 40.00 3.63
CA LYS A 210 -1.68 41.37 3.94
C LYS A 210 -2.86 41.73 3.06
N PRO A 211 -3.93 42.36 3.60
CA PRO A 211 -5.03 42.85 2.79
C PRO A 211 -4.53 43.92 1.82
N ILE A 212 -4.97 43.85 0.56
CA ILE A 212 -4.52 44.76 -0.50
C ILE A 212 -5.69 45.63 -0.94
N VAL A 213 -5.52 46.95 -0.85
CA VAL A 213 -6.51 47.94 -1.27
C VAL A 213 -6.20 48.49 -2.67
N ASP A 214 -4.92 48.50 -3.05
CA ASP A 214 -4.49 48.91 -4.39
C ASP A 214 -4.94 47.88 -5.44
N ILE A 215 -5.77 48.35 -6.38
CA ILE A 215 -6.33 47.50 -7.43
C ILE A 215 -5.25 47.03 -8.41
N HIS A 216 -4.18 47.80 -8.63
CA HIS A 216 -3.12 47.40 -9.55
C HIS A 216 -2.30 46.24 -8.97
N GLU A 217 -1.90 46.35 -7.71
CA GLU A 217 -1.25 45.24 -6.99
C GLU A 217 -2.14 43.99 -6.96
N LEU A 218 -3.43 44.15 -6.66
CA LEU A 218 -4.37 43.03 -6.61
C LEU A 218 -4.52 42.33 -7.97
N LYS A 219 -4.70 43.09 -9.06
CA LYS A 219 -4.75 42.52 -10.41
C LYS A 219 -3.49 41.76 -10.76
N ARG A 220 -2.30 42.27 -10.40
CA ARG A 220 -1.03 41.57 -10.63
C ARG A 220 -1.02 40.21 -9.91
N LYS A 221 -1.42 40.18 -8.63
CA LYS A 221 -1.50 38.94 -7.83
C LYS A 221 -2.48 37.92 -8.39
N VAL A 222 -3.66 38.38 -8.82
CA VAL A 222 -4.67 37.54 -9.47
C VAL A 222 -4.15 37.02 -10.81
N GLU A 223 -3.48 37.84 -11.61
CA GLU A 223 -2.90 37.43 -12.89
C GLU A 223 -1.79 36.38 -12.71
N GLU A 224 -0.92 36.55 -11.71
CA GLU A 224 0.07 35.54 -11.32
C GLU A 224 -0.61 34.19 -11.03
N PHE A 225 -1.65 34.17 -10.20
CA PHE A 225 -2.41 32.94 -9.92
C PHE A 225 -3.02 32.33 -11.19
N ARG A 226 -3.68 33.15 -12.02
CA ARG A 226 -4.32 32.70 -13.27
C ARG A 226 -3.31 32.12 -14.26
N SER A 227 -2.13 32.73 -14.37
CA SER A 227 -1.06 32.28 -15.27
C SER A 227 -0.53 30.90 -14.87
N ILE A 228 -0.33 30.66 -13.57
CA ILE A 228 0.08 29.36 -13.04
C ILE A 228 -1.05 28.33 -13.22
N ALA A 229 -2.28 28.69 -12.87
CA ALA A 229 -3.42 27.80 -13.07
C ALA A 229 -3.56 27.39 -14.56
N ALA A 230 -3.40 28.32 -15.50
CA ALA A 230 -3.39 28.05 -16.93
C ALA A 230 -2.21 27.19 -17.38
N LYS A 231 -1.01 27.40 -16.83
CA LYS A 231 0.19 26.58 -17.07
C LYS A 231 -0.04 25.10 -16.75
N TYR A 232 -0.81 24.81 -15.69
CA TYR A 232 -1.21 23.46 -15.29
C TYR A 232 -2.54 23.00 -15.92
N GLY A 233 -3.00 23.67 -16.98
CA GLY A 233 -4.19 23.28 -17.74
C GLY A 233 -5.51 23.57 -17.03
N CYS A 234 -5.53 24.37 -15.97
CA CYS A 234 -6.71 24.76 -15.20
C CYS A 234 -7.04 26.26 -15.41
N PRO A 235 -7.37 26.71 -16.64
CA PRO A 235 -7.57 28.12 -16.92
C PRO A 235 -8.83 28.67 -16.21
N ILE A 236 -8.68 29.81 -15.57
CA ILE A 236 -9.77 30.50 -14.88
C ILE A 236 -10.47 31.43 -15.87
N GLN A 237 -11.75 31.16 -16.09
CA GLN A 237 -12.59 31.88 -17.06
C GLN A 237 -12.89 33.32 -16.61
N GLU A 238 -13.02 33.53 -15.30
CA GLU A 238 -13.29 34.86 -14.75
C GLU A 238 -12.10 35.80 -14.99
N SER A 239 -12.39 37.04 -15.38
CA SER A 239 -11.36 38.01 -15.70
C SER A 239 -10.62 38.51 -14.45
N THR A 240 -9.35 38.84 -14.61
CA THR A 240 -8.53 39.43 -13.54
C THR A 240 -9.17 40.68 -12.92
N GLN A 241 -9.86 41.49 -13.74
CA GLN A 241 -10.61 42.66 -13.28
C GLN A 241 -11.72 42.27 -12.31
N THR A 242 -12.57 41.33 -12.72
CA THR A 242 -13.77 40.92 -11.98
C THR A 242 -13.40 40.33 -10.63
N ILE A 243 -12.39 39.44 -10.59
CA ILE A 243 -11.91 38.83 -9.35
C ILE A 243 -11.35 39.89 -8.39
N ALA A 244 -10.54 40.82 -8.91
CA ALA A 244 -9.95 41.89 -8.11
C ALA A 244 -11.03 42.85 -7.54
N GLU A 245 -12.02 43.24 -8.33
CA GLU A 245 -13.14 44.05 -7.88
C GLU A 245 -13.98 43.33 -6.82
N LYS A 246 -14.24 42.04 -7.02
CA LYS A 246 -14.96 41.19 -6.06
C LYS A 246 -14.24 41.12 -4.71
N TYR A 247 -12.94 40.81 -4.71
CA TYR A 247 -12.15 40.79 -3.46
C TYR A 247 -12.18 42.16 -2.77
N LYS A 248 -12.00 43.26 -3.51
CA LYS A 248 -12.02 44.62 -2.96
C LYS A 248 -13.38 44.95 -2.34
N ALA A 249 -14.49 44.61 -3.01
CA ALA A 249 -15.83 44.83 -2.50
C ALA A 249 -16.08 44.06 -1.19
N LEU A 250 -15.59 42.83 -1.09
CA LEU A 250 -15.67 42.01 0.12
C LEU A 250 -14.79 42.58 1.24
N LEU A 251 -13.59 43.05 0.93
CA LEU A 251 -12.66 43.63 1.90
C LEU A 251 -13.22 44.88 2.59
N VAL A 252 -13.94 45.75 1.85
CA VAL A 252 -14.57 46.96 2.38
C VAL A 252 -15.63 46.65 3.44
N LYS A 253 -16.33 45.51 3.33
CA LYS A 253 -17.38 45.13 4.29
C LYS A 253 -16.83 44.74 5.67
N GLU A 254 -15.55 44.38 5.77
CA GLU A 254 -14.84 43.84 6.95
C GLU A 254 -15.42 42.52 7.51
N ARG A 255 -16.74 42.44 7.68
CA ARG A 255 -17.52 41.26 8.05
C ARG A 255 -18.41 40.87 6.88
N VAL A 256 -18.13 39.74 6.26
CA VAL A 256 -18.93 39.22 5.14
C VAL A 256 -19.73 38.02 5.63
N ALA A 257 -21.06 38.05 5.55
CA ALA A 257 -21.86 36.88 5.85
C ALA A 257 -21.53 35.75 4.86
N ILE A 258 -21.37 34.50 5.32
CA ILE A 258 -21.00 33.38 4.43
C ILE A 258 -21.99 33.24 3.25
N SER A 259 -23.27 33.54 3.46
CA SER A 259 -24.30 33.52 2.41
C SER A 259 -24.08 34.55 1.29
N GLU A 260 -23.30 35.61 1.54
CA GLU A 260 -22.92 36.60 0.54
C GLU A 260 -21.65 36.21 -0.22
N PHE A 261 -20.96 35.16 0.23
CA PHE A 261 -19.72 34.68 -0.34
C PHE A 261 -20.02 33.62 -1.40
N TYR A 262 -20.20 34.04 -2.65
CA TYR A 262 -20.39 33.12 -3.78
C TYR A 262 -19.04 32.66 -4.32
N GLY A 263 -18.64 31.45 -3.97
CA GLY A 263 -17.44 30.78 -4.44
C GLY A 263 -17.69 29.83 -5.61
N ASN A 264 -16.83 29.86 -6.62
CA ASN A 264 -16.69 28.73 -7.55
C ASN A 264 -15.33 28.07 -7.31
N ASP A 265 -15.36 26.97 -6.56
CA ASP A 265 -14.14 26.24 -6.15
C ASP A 265 -13.72 25.16 -7.17
N SER A 266 -14.39 25.07 -8.33
CA SER A 266 -14.15 23.98 -9.28
C SER A 266 -12.69 23.96 -9.79
N TYR A 267 -12.14 25.13 -10.11
CA TYR A 267 -10.75 25.22 -10.56
C TYR A 267 -9.75 24.99 -9.42
N GLN A 268 -10.08 25.35 -8.18
CA GLN A 268 -9.21 25.06 -7.02
C GLN A 268 -9.10 23.56 -6.82
N TYR A 269 -10.22 22.85 -6.92
CA TYR A 269 -10.24 21.41 -6.84
C TYR A 269 -9.40 20.77 -7.96
N GLU A 270 -9.61 21.16 -9.23
CA GLU A 270 -8.81 20.65 -10.36
C GLU A 270 -7.31 20.93 -10.18
N LEU A 271 -6.95 22.14 -9.72
CA LEU A 271 -5.57 22.53 -9.49
C LEU A 271 -4.95 21.76 -8.32
N ASN A 272 -5.68 21.58 -7.23
CA ASN A 272 -5.24 20.77 -6.09
C ASN A 272 -5.03 19.30 -6.48
N VAL A 273 -5.95 18.71 -7.26
CA VAL A 273 -5.76 17.35 -7.81
C VAL A 273 -4.52 17.30 -8.70
N THR A 274 -4.32 18.31 -9.54
CA THR A 274 -3.14 18.44 -10.41
C THR A 274 -1.83 18.46 -9.62
N PHE A 275 -1.72 19.31 -8.61
CA PHE A 275 -0.54 19.37 -7.75
C PHE A 275 -0.37 18.11 -6.90
N THR A 276 -1.46 17.51 -6.42
CA THR A 276 -1.39 16.23 -5.71
C THR A 276 -0.80 15.15 -6.61
N ASN A 277 -1.29 15.00 -7.83
CA ASN A 277 -0.77 14.00 -8.78
C ASN A 277 0.69 14.25 -9.16
N LEU A 278 1.05 15.52 -9.39
CA LEU A 278 2.42 15.91 -9.75
C LEU A 278 3.40 15.66 -8.60
N CYS A 279 3.04 16.05 -7.38
CA CYS A 279 3.85 15.85 -6.19
C CYS A 279 3.90 14.38 -5.77
N ASP A 280 2.82 13.62 -5.93
CA ASP A 280 2.83 12.17 -5.71
C ASP A 280 3.84 11.50 -6.66
N ALA A 281 3.83 11.85 -7.95
CA ALA A 281 4.79 11.29 -8.91
C ALA A 281 6.25 11.70 -8.65
N LYS A 282 6.49 12.90 -8.09
CA LYS A 282 7.84 13.44 -7.84
C LYS A 282 8.44 13.04 -6.50
N PHE A 283 7.67 13.17 -5.44
CA PHE A 283 8.19 13.22 -4.07
C PHE A 283 7.72 12.05 -3.20
N LYS A 284 6.62 11.40 -3.57
CA LYS A 284 6.07 10.28 -2.83
C LYS A 284 6.79 8.99 -3.23
N THR A 285 6.94 8.10 -2.25
CA THR A 285 7.39 6.74 -2.52
C THR A 285 6.36 6.02 -3.39
N PHE A 286 6.82 5.30 -4.42
CA PHE A 286 5.95 4.45 -5.23
C PHE A 286 5.10 3.53 -4.35
N PHE A 287 3.87 3.28 -4.79
CA PHE A 287 2.90 2.46 -4.08
C PHE A 287 3.48 1.09 -3.71
N ILE A 288 4.22 0.47 -4.63
CA ILE A 288 4.87 -0.83 -4.36
C ILE A 288 5.89 -0.80 -3.21
N PHE A 289 6.49 0.35 -2.94
CA PHE A 289 7.46 0.53 -1.86
C PHE A 289 6.85 1.09 -0.58
N THR A 290 5.53 1.27 -0.54
CA THR A 290 4.84 1.54 0.73
C THR A 290 5.04 0.34 1.66
N LYS A 291 5.32 0.62 2.95
CA LYS A 291 5.64 -0.42 3.96
C LYS A 291 4.57 -1.52 3.96
N ASP A 292 3.29 -1.12 3.95
CA ASP A 292 2.17 -2.05 4.06
C ASP A 292 2.06 -2.96 2.84
N TYR A 293 2.14 -2.41 1.62
CA TYR A 293 2.08 -3.20 0.40
C TYR A 293 3.28 -4.15 0.26
N MET A 294 4.50 -3.68 0.54
CA MET A 294 5.70 -4.51 0.51
C MET A 294 5.57 -5.74 1.42
N TRP A 295 5.04 -5.54 2.63
CA TRP A 295 4.83 -6.64 3.56
C TRP A 295 3.81 -7.64 3.05
N VAL A 296 2.65 -7.18 2.58
CA VAL A 296 1.62 -8.06 2.00
C VAL A 296 2.18 -8.88 0.84
N MET A 297 2.89 -8.23 -0.09
CA MET A 297 3.52 -8.89 -1.22
C MET A 297 4.60 -9.89 -0.79
N PHE A 298 5.44 -9.51 0.17
CA PHE A 298 6.49 -10.38 0.69
C PHE A 298 5.91 -11.65 1.34
N TYR A 299 4.89 -11.51 2.19
CA TYR A 299 4.19 -12.67 2.77
C TYR A 299 3.52 -13.52 1.69
N PHE A 300 2.88 -12.89 0.71
CA PHE A 300 2.25 -13.63 -0.39
C PHE A 300 3.28 -14.43 -1.20
N ILE A 301 4.44 -13.83 -1.53
CA ILE A 301 5.54 -14.50 -2.22
C ILE A 301 6.07 -15.66 -1.37
N ILE A 302 6.32 -15.44 -0.07
CA ILE A 302 6.81 -16.48 0.85
C ILE A 302 5.81 -17.62 0.95
N CYS A 303 4.55 -17.34 1.26
CA CYS A 303 3.52 -18.36 1.41
C CYS A 303 3.36 -19.16 0.13
N THR A 304 3.32 -18.51 -1.03
CA THR A 304 3.28 -19.17 -2.35
C THR A 304 4.51 -20.03 -2.56
N THR A 305 5.71 -19.53 -2.25
CA THR A 305 6.97 -20.26 -2.39
C THR A 305 7.00 -21.52 -1.51
N SER A 306 6.76 -21.33 -0.22
CA SER A 306 6.64 -22.39 0.79
C SER A 306 5.66 -23.45 0.34
N PHE A 307 4.51 -23.00 -0.14
CA PHE A 307 3.47 -23.85 -0.64
C PHE A 307 3.93 -24.68 -1.84
N LEU A 308 4.52 -24.07 -2.87
CA LEU A 308 5.01 -24.79 -4.06
C LEU A 308 6.09 -25.83 -3.73
N LEU A 309 6.95 -25.55 -2.75
CA LEU A 309 7.99 -26.48 -2.31
C LEU A 309 7.42 -27.71 -1.59
N LEU A 310 6.52 -27.49 -0.63
CA LEU A 310 5.83 -28.59 0.06
C LEU A 310 4.96 -29.37 -0.92
N PHE A 311 4.30 -28.66 -1.84
CA PHE A 311 3.43 -29.24 -2.84
C PHE A 311 4.15 -30.17 -3.80
N LYS A 312 5.36 -29.80 -4.24
CA LYS A 312 6.14 -30.57 -5.21
C LYS A 312 6.25 -32.05 -4.82
N VAL A 313 6.22 -32.36 -3.52
CA VAL A 313 6.32 -33.71 -2.96
C VAL A 313 5.03 -34.55 -3.17
N THR A 314 3.91 -33.95 -3.61
CA THR A 314 2.58 -34.58 -3.64
C THR A 314 2.03 -34.86 -5.04
N TYR A 315 0.86 -35.50 -5.13
CA TYR A 315 0.25 -35.91 -6.40
C TYR A 315 -0.37 -34.72 -7.17
N TRP A 316 -0.21 -34.71 -8.49
CA TRP A 316 -0.70 -33.63 -9.37
C TRP A 316 -2.21 -33.36 -9.28
N ARG A 317 -3.07 -34.31 -8.90
CA ARG A 317 -4.52 -34.04 -8.74
C ARG A 317 -4.81 -33.15 -7.55
N GLN A 318 -4.02 -33.28 -6.48
CA GLN A 318 -4.10 -32.41 -5.30
C GLN A 318 -3.63 -30.99 -5.63
N TYR A 319 -2.74 -30.85 -6.63
CA TYR A 319 -2.31 -29.56 -7.17
C TYR A 319 -3.47 -28.71 -7.65
N LEU A 320 -4.36 -29.28 -8.49
CA LEU A 320 -5.42 -28.52 -9.12
C LEU A 320 -6.43 -28.01 -8.10
N VAL A 321 -6.86 -28.89 -7.19
CA VAL A 321 -7.79 -28.52 -6.11
C VAL A 321 -7.17 -27.42 -5.25
N MET A 322 -5.88 -27.53 -4.96
CA MET A 322 -5.22 -26.61 -4.06
C MET A 322 -4.76 -25.32 -4.72
N LEU A 323 -4.44 -25.32 -6.01
CA LEU A 323 -4.24 -24.12 -6.81
C LEU A 323 -5.56 -23.34 -6.91
N VAL A 324 -6.69 -24.03 -7.10
CA VAL A 324 -8.00 -23.40 -7.00
C VAL A 324 -8.21 -22.84 -5.59
N VAL A 325 -7.97 -23.60 -4.51
CA VAL A 325 -8.16 -23.09 -3.14
C VAL A 325 -7.22 -21.92 -2.81
N LEU A 326 -5.94 -21.96 -3.19
CA LEU A 326 -4.94 -20.92 -2.88
C LEU A 326 -4.90 -19.76 -3.86
N MET A 327 -5.49 -19.87 -5.04
CA MET A 327 -5.73 -18.70 -5.87
C MET A 327 -7.07 -18.10 -5.53
N LEU A 328 -8.12 -18.91 -5.45
CA LEU A 328 -9.46 -18.43 -5.17
C LEU A 328 -9.55 -17.87 -3.76
N TYR A 329 -8.93 -18.45 -2.73
CA TYR A 329 -9.06 -17.92 -1.36
C TYR A 329 -8.38 -16.56 -1.18
N PRO A 330 -7.07 -16.36 -1.47
CA PRO A 330 -6.45 -15.04 -1.39
C PRO A 330 -7.04 -14.06 -2.41
N LEU A 331 -7.44 -14.52 -3.60
CA LEU A 331 -8.14 -13.66 -4.57
C LEU A 331 -9.50 -13.22 -4.03
N LEU A 332 -10.27 -14.11 -3.41
CA LEU A 332 -11.54 -13.78 -2.77
C LEU A 332 -11.31 -12.89 -1.56
N MET A 333 -10.35 -13.19 -0.68
CA MET A 333 -9.99 -12.34 0.45
C MET A 333 -9.54 -10.95 0.01
N PHE A 334 -8.77 -10.86 -1.08
CA PHE A 334 -8.36 -9.61 -1.69
C PHE A 334 -9.55 -8.88 -2.33
N ILE A 335 -10.38 -9.56 -3.12
CA ILE A 335 -11.60 -8.97 -3.72
C ILE A 335 -12.54 -8.48 -2.61
N PHE A 336 -12.77 -9.27 -1.57
CA PHE A 336 -13.60 -8.89 -0.42
C PHE A 336 -12.96 -7.74 0.37
N SER A 337 -11.63 -7.70 0.52
CA SER A 337 -10.97 -6.58 1.19
C SER A 337 -11.05 -5.28 0.38
N GLN A 338 -11.10 -5.35 -0.96
CA GLN A 338 -11.34 -4.20 -1.84
C GLN A 338 -12.83 -3.78 -1.89
N LEU A 339 -13.77 -4.72 -1.75
CA LEU A 339 -15.21 -4.45 -1.81
C LEU A 339 -15.82 -3.97 -0.49
N LEU A 340 -15.19 -4.28 0.66
CA LEU A 340 -15.64 -3.79 1.95
C LEU A 340 -15.16 -2.34 2.14
N PRO A 341 -16.06 -1.36 2.33
CA PRO A 341 -15.68 0.04 2.44
C PRO A 341 -14.69 0.24 3.59
N TYR A 342 -13.50 0.74 3.23
CA TYR A 342 -12.27 0.92 4.02
C TYR A 342 -12.38 1.88 5.22
N HIS A 343 -13.58 2.22 5.68
CA HIS A 343 -13.75 3.33 6.62
C HIS A 343 -13.11 3.10 8.00
N THR A 344 -12.72 1.87 8.35
CA THR A 344 -11.80 1.64 9.48
C THR A 344 -10.91 0.41 9.21
N PHE A 345 -9.60 0.62 9.06
CA PHE A 345 -8.55 -0.40 8.92
C PHE A 345 -8.68 -1.57 9.92
N THR A 346 -9.22 -1.30 11.11
CA THR A 346 -9.50 -2.28 12.18
C THR A 346 -10.47 -3.38 11.77
N ARG A 347 -11.44 -3.13 10.86
CA ARG A 347 -12.38 -4.17 10.41
C ARG A 347 -11.76 -5.13 9.38
N GLY A 348 -10.86 -4.65 8.53
CA GLY A 348 -10.13 -5.48 7.57
C GLY A 348 -9.09 -6.37 8.25
N ALA A 349 -8.37 -5.82 9.23
CA ALA A 349 -7.39 -6.56 10.02
C ALA A 349 -8.04 -7.70 10.81
N GLY A 350 -9.14 -7.42 11.54
CA GLY A 350 -9.85 -8.44 12.32
C GLY A 350 -10.41 -9.58 11.46
N PHE A 351 -10.93 -9.30 10.26
CA PHE A 351 -11.38 -10.35 9.35
C PHE A 351 -10.22 -11.25 8.90
N PHE A 352 -9.08 -10.66 8.52
CA PHE A 352 -7.90 -11.43 8.15
C PHE A 352 -7.37 -12.26 9.33
N GLU A 353 -7.22 -11.65 10.51
CA GLU A 353 -6.76 -12.31 11.73
C GLU A 353 -7.67 -13.47 12.13
N CYS A 354 -8.99 -13.26 12.20
CA CYS A 354 -9.96 -14.32 12.48
C CYS A 354 -9.88 -15.43 11.43
N SER A 355 -9.76 -15.09 10.15
CA SER A 355 -9.66 -16.08 9.07
C SER A 355 -8.39 -16.92 9.18
N MET A 356 -7.27 -16.30 9.57
CA MET A 356 -5.99 -16.97 9.78
C MET A 356 -6.01 -17.85 11.03
N VAL A 357 -6.61 -17.39 12.14
CA VAL A 357 -6.80 -18.19 13.35
C VAL A 357 -7.65 -19.41 13.05
N VAL A 358 -8.81 -19.23 12.40
CA VAL A 358 -9.69 -20.34 12.00
C VAL A 358 -8.93 -21.33 11.12
N LEU A 359 -8.16 -20.83 10.15
CA LEU A 359 -7.39 -21.66 9.24
C LEU A 359 -6.27 -22.44 9.97
N VAL A 360 -5.55 -21.81 10.91
CA VAL A 360 -4.52 -22.47 11.75
C VAL A 360 -5.15 -23.49 12.69
N VAL A 361 -6.24 -23.16 13.37
CA VAL A 361 -6.94 -24.05 14.31
C VAL A 361 -7.55 -25.23 13.57
N PHE A 362 -8.23 -24.99 12.45
CA PHE A 362 -8.84 -26.05 11.63
C PHE A 362 -7.77 -26.98 11.08
N SER A 363 -6.73 -26.43 10.44
CA SER A 363 -5.64 -27.23 9.87
C SER A 363 -4.82 -27.96 10.94
N GLY A 364 -4.57 -27.32 12.08
CA GLY A 364 -3.92 -27.95 13.24
C GLY A 364 -4.76 -29.09 13.83
N SER A 365 -6.08 -28.90 13.93
CA SER A 365 -7.01 -29.95 14.37
C SER A 365 -7.01 -31.14 13.42
N THR A 366 -6.99 -30.91 12.09
CA THR A 366 -6.86 -31.99 11.12
C THR A 366 -5.52 -32.71 11.22
N LEU A 367 -4.42 -31.98 11.50
CA LEU A 367 -3.11 -32.57 11.72
C LEU A 367 -3.11 -33.46 12.95
N PHE A 368 -3.70 -33.00 14.06
CA PHE A 368 -3.87 -33.80 15.27
C PHE A 368 -4.68 -35.06 14.97
N VAL A 369 -5.87 -34.93 14.38
CA VAL A 369 -6.70 -36.08 13.97
C VAL A 369 -5.91 -37.05 13.09
N THR A 370 -5.08 -36.57 12.16
CA THR A 370 -4.26 -37.46 11.32
C THR A 370 -3.16 -38.18 12.06
N ALA A 371 -2.57 -37.55 13.06
CA ALA A 371 -1.56 -38.19 13.91
C ALA A 371 -2.15 -39.36 14.71
N PHE A 372 -3.43 -39.25 15.11
CA PHE A 372 -4.13 -40.31 15.85
C PHE A 372 -4.92 -41.29 14.96
N SER A 373 -5.26 -40.91 13.73
CA SER A 373 -5.92 -41.81 12.79
C SER A 373 -4.90 -42.76 12.18
N HIS A 374 -4.75 -43.94 12.78
CA HIS A 374 -3.81 -44.93 12.28
C HIS A 374 -4.18 -45.44 10.86
N HIS A 375 -3.15 -45.55 10.00
CA HIS A 375 -2.99 -46.49 8.87
C HIS A 375 -3.39 -46.12 7.43
N CYS A 376 -3.93 -44.95 7.09
CA CYS A 376 -4.24 -44.67 5.67
C CYS A 376 -3.91 -43.25 5.20
N TYR A 377 -3.22 -43.16 4.06
CA TYR A 377 -3.05 -41.90 3.33
C TYR A 377 -4.41 -41.38 2.82
N ARG A 378 -4.73 -40.12 3.11
CA ARG A 378 -5.84 -39.40 2.50
C ARG A 378 -5.38 -38.05 1.95
N ALA A 379 -5.86 -37.71 0.76
CA ALA A 379 -5.50 -36.48 0.06
C ALA A 379 -5.85 -35.20 0.85
N PHE A 380 -7.06 -35.16 1.41
CA PHE A 380 -7.54 -34.00 2.17
C PHE A 380 -6.65 -33.66 3.37
N TYR A 381 -6.25 -34.66 4.13
CA TYR A 381 -5.37 -34.51 5.28
C TYR A 381 -3.98 -33.98 4.92
N ASN A 382 -3.43 -34.44 3.80
CA ASN A 382 -2.17 -33.94 3.29
C ASN A 382 -2.25 -32.45 2.90
N ILE A 383 -3.36 -32.04 2.26
CA ILE A 383 -3.63 -30.63 1.93
C ILE A 383 -3.73 -29.80 3.21
N ALA A 384 -4.52 -30.24 4.18
CA ALA A 384 -4.71 -29.52 5.43
C ALA A 384 -3.39 -29.38 6.22
N ASN A 385 -2.55 -30.42 6.23
CA ASN A 385 -1.20 -30.34 6.80
C ASN A 385 -0.34 -29.29 6.08
N GLN A 386 -0.37 -29.20 4.75
CA GLN A 386 0.39 -28.17 4.02
C GLN A 386 -0.07 -26.76 4.38
N VAL A 387 -1.39 -26.57 4.42
CA VAL A 387 -2.01 -25.31 4.84
C VAL A 387 -1.56 -24.95 6.27
N PHE A 388 -1.56 -25.92 7.20
CA PHE A 388 -1.06 -25.71 8.56
C PHE A 388 0.39 -25.23 8.57
N TYR A 389 1.30 -25.96 7.91
CA TYR A 389 2.72 -25.61 7.93
C TYR A 389 3.01 -24.25 7.30
N VAL A 390 2.36 -23.90 6.19
CA VAL A 390 2.51 -22.56 5.60
C VAL A 390 1.97 -21.49 6.56
N SER A 391 0.91 -21.81 7.31
CA SER A 391 0.31 -20.89 8.27
C SER A 391 1.12 -20.72 9.56
N LEU A 392 2.04 -21.63 9.86
CA LEU A 392 2.98 -21.48 10.99
C LEU A 392 3.81 -20.19 10.92
N ILE A 393 4.00 -19.65 9.71
CA ILE A 393 4.66 -18.37 9.48
C ILE A 393 3.97 -17.23 10.26
N PHE A 394 2.66 -17.34 10.48
CA PHE A 394 1.85 -16.32 11.16
C PHE A 394 1.69 -16.59 12.66
N VAL A 395 2.07 -17.76 13.17
CA VAL A 395 1.86 -18.11 14.59
C VAL A 395 2.49 -17.10 15.55
N PRO A 396 3.74 -16.62 15.36
CA PRO A 396 4.31 -15.61 16.25
C PRO A 396 3.51 -14.29 16.27
N LEU A 397 2.97 -13.87 15.12
CA LEU A 397 2.11 -12.70 15.03
C LEU A 397 0.76 -12.92 15.71
N LEU A 398 0.16 -14.11 15.56
CA LEU A 398 -1.09 -14.47 16.23
C LEU A 398 -0.91 -14.52 17.75
N ILE A 399 0.22 -15.05 18.24
CA ILE A 399 0.55 -15.03 19.66
C ILE A 399 0.69 -13.59 20.14
N LEU A 400 1.40 -12.74 19.40
CA LEU A 400 1.56 -11.34 19.76
C LEU A 400 0.23 -10.57 19.79
N ALA A 401 -0.62 -10.76 18.78
CA ALA A 401 -1.96 -10.16 18.74
C ALA A 401 -2.82 -10.66 19.90
N PHE A 402 -2.79 -11.97 20.19
CA PHE A 402 -3.48 -12.54 21.35
C PHE A 402 -3.00 -11.92 22.67
N LEU A 403 -1.68 -11.76 22.86
CA LEU A 403 -1.12 -11.12 24.05
C LEU A 403 -1.54 -9.65 24.13
N HIS A 404 -1.56 -8.92 23.01
CA HIS A 404 -2.02 -7.53 22.97
C HIS A 404 -3.50 -7.38 23.36
N ASP A 405 -4.35 -8.29 22.92
CA ASP A 405 -5.79 -8.18 23.14
C ASP A 405 -6.25 -8.76 24.49
N ASN A 406 -5.54 -9.74 25.03
CA ASN A 406 -5.97 -10.50 26.21
C ASN A 406 -5.09 -10.26 27.44
N THR A 407 -4.02 -9.47 27.34
CA THR A 407 -3.12 -9.19 28.46
C THR A 407 -2.74 -7.72 28.52
N ASP A 408 -2.32 -7.26 29.69
CA ASP A 408 -1.86 -5.89 29.90
C ASP A 408 -0.41 -5.66 29.43
N ILE A 409 0.24 -6.64 28.78
CA ILE A 409 1.66 -6.54 28.38
C ILE A 409 1.94 -5.32 27.51
N PHE A 410 0.99 -4.95 26.65
CA PHE A 410 1.10 -3.77 25.77
C PHE A 410 0.16 -2.63 26.19
N HIS A 411 -0.46 -2.74 27.37
CA HIS A 411 -1.41 -1.76 27.88
C HIS A 411 -2.41 -1.28 26.81
N ASN A 412 -3.17 -2.20 26.23
CA ASN A 412 -4.15 -1.99 25.14
C ASN A 412 -5.40 -1.20 25.60
N HIS A 413 -5.18 -0.18 26.42
CA HIS A 413 -6.20 0.78 26.79
C HIS A 413 -6.21 1.85 25.70
N SER A 414 -7.32 1.92 24.97
CA SER A 414 -7.63 3.10 24.15
C SER A 414 -7.33 4.38 24.94
N SER A 415 -6.89 5.47 24.28
CA SER A 415 -6.63 6.74 24.97
C SER A 415 -7.78 7.16 25.91
N TRP A 416 -9.01 6.79 25.56
CA TRP A 416 -10.24 6.96 26.34
C TRP A 416 -10.30 6.17 27.66
N ASN A 417 -9.66 5.02 27.75
CA ASN A 417 -9.60 4.22 28.97
C ASN A 417 -8.55 4.78 29.96
N TYR A 418 -7.48 5.40 29.47
CA TYR A 418 -6.55 6.17 30.31
C TYR A 418 -7.20 7.43 30.87
N GLU A 419 -8.04 8.12 30.08
CA GLU A 419 -8.84 9.25 30.58
C GLU A 419 -9.90 8.81 31.61
N LYS A 420 -10.40 7.57 31.53
CA LYS A 420 -11.39 7.04 32.47
C LYS A 420 -10.79 6.49 33.76
N SER A 421 -9.54 6.04 33.77
CA SER A 421 -8.92 5.50 34.98
C SER A 421 -8.57 6.59 36.01
N GLU A 422 -8.52 7.85 35.60
CA GLU A 422 -8.18 8.98 36.47
C GLU A 422 -8.98 10.22 36.07
N THR A 423 -10.31 10.20 36.22
CA THR A 423 -11.04 11.47 36.39
C THR A 423 -10.92 11.86 37.87
N PRO A 424 -9.99 12.77 38.27
CA PRO A 424 -10.17 13.48 39.51
C PRO A 424 -11.47 14.28 39.37
N SER A 425 -12.43 13.96 40.23
CA SER A 425 -13.54 14.84 40.51
C SER A 425 -12.96 16.19 40.92
N GLU A 426 -13.18 17.19 40.08
CA GLU A 426 -13.01 18.62 40.36
C GLU A 426 -11.57 19.17 40.35
N GLY A 427 -11.27 19.97 39.32
CA GLY A 427 -10.31 21.07 39.40
C GLY A 427 -9.09 20.97 38.47
N TYR A 428 -9.18 21.63 37.31
CA TYR A 428 -8.07 22.26 36.54
C TYR A 428 -6.75 21.47 36.26
N GLY A 429 -6.64 20.18 36.56
CA GLY A 429 -5.46 19.33 36.31
C GLY A 429 -5.45 18.59 34.96
N THR A 430 -6.49 18.74 34.16
CA THR A 430 -6.78 17.88 32.99
C THR A 430 -5.73 17.91 31.86
N THR A 431 -4.85 18.92 31.80
CA THR A 431 -3.82 19.00 30.75
C THR A 431 -2.59 18.13 31.05
N TYR A 432 -2.15 18.00 32.30
CA TYR A 432 -0.94 17.22 32.60
C TYR A 432 -1.20 15.72 32.48
N ASP A 433 -2.29 15.24 33.08
CA ASP A 433 -2.63 13.82 33.07
C ASP A 433 -2.98 13.32 31.66
N SER A 434 -3.67 14.14 30.85
CA SER A 434 -3.91 13.81 29.43
C SER A 434 -2.63 13.78 28.60
N HIS A 435 -1.67 14.68 28.86
CA HIS A 435 -0.35 14.63 28.21
C HIS A 435 0.42 13.38 28.62
N LEU A 436 0.43 13.02 29.91
CA LEU A 436 1.11 11.83 30.40
C LEU A 436 0.47 10.55 29.86
N ALA A 437 -0.87 10.46 29.85
CA ALA A 437 -1.61 9.37 29.23
C ALA A 437 -1.28 9.21 27.74
N ASN A 438 -1.21 10.32 27.00
CA ASN A 438 -0.83 10.29 25.59
C ASN A 438 0.63 9.85 25.38
N LEU A 439 1.56 10.27 26.24
CA LEU A 439 2.95 9.81 26.22
C LEU A 439 3.05 8.31 26.49
N TYR A 440 2.34 7.78 27.49
CA TYR A 440 2.30 6.34 27.79
C TYR A 440 1.69 5.55 26.63
N TYR A 441 0.55 6.00 26.11
CA TYR A 441 -0.10 5.38 24.95
C TYR A 441 0.86 5.35 23.75
N THR A 442 1.54 6.45 23.46
CA THR A 442 2.51 6.54 22.36
C THR A 442 3.70 5.59 22.59
N TYR A 443 4.22 5.52 23.81
CA TYR A 443 5.31 4.61 24.17
C TYR A 443 4.92 3.14 23.96
N TRP A 444 3.78 2.71 24.52
CA TRP A 444 3.33 1.32 24.42
C TRP A 444 2.91 0.93 23.01
N SER A 445 2.28 1.85 22.26
CA SER A 445 2.02 1.69 20.83
C SER A 445 3.32 1.49 20.04
N ASN A 446 4.37 2.25 20.34
CA ASN A 446 5.67 2.08 19.69
C ASN A 446 6.34 0.74 20.05
N GLU A 447 6.27 0.31 21.31
CA GLU A 447 6.78 -1.00 21.72
C GLU A 447 6.01 -2.14 21.04
N PHE A 448 4.68 -2.08 21.01
CA PHE A 448 3.85 -3.07 20.30
C PHE A 448 4.22 -3.14 18.80
N ASN A 449 4.34 -1.99 18.13
CA ASN A 449 4.77 -1.93 16.73
C ASN A 449 6.17 -2.52 16.51
N ARG A 450 7.10 -2.31 17.45
CA ARG A 450 8.43 -2.92 17.42
C ARG A 450 8.36 -4.44 17.52
N TRP A 451 7.53 -4.98 18.44
CA TRP A 451 7.32 -6.41 18.57
C TRP A 451 6.61 -7.01 17.36
N ILE A 452 5.65 -6.31 16.75
CA ILE A 452 5.05 -6.71 15.47
C ILE A 452 6.15 -6.89 14.44
N ASP A 453 7.03 -5.89 14.30
CA ASP A 453 8.10 -5.96 13.31
C ASP A 453 9.08 -7.11 13.60
N ILE A 454 9.42 -7.41 14.87
CA ILE A 454 10.24 -8.59 15.23
C ILE A 454 9.52 -9.91 14.90
N MET A 455 8.24 -10.04 15.26
CA MET A 455 7.47 -11.27 15.07
C MET A 455 7.21 -11.59 13.61
N LYS A 456 7.09 -10.55 12.76
CA LYS A 456 7.00 -10.71 11.30
C LYS A 456 8.17 -11.55 10.75
N TYR A 457 9.40 -11.19 11.11
CA TYR A 457 10.59 -11.91 10.66
C TYR A 457 10.77 -13.26 11.37
N THR A 458 10.42 -13.35 12.65
CA THR A 458 10.60 -14.56 13.45
C THR A 458 9.83 -15.75 12.87
N GLY A 459 8.56 -15.56 12.48
CA GLY A 459 7.76 -16.62 11.88
C GLY A 459 8.33 -17.13 10.55
N ILE A 460 8.84 -16.21 9.72
CA ILE A 460 9.49 -16.55 8.45
C ILE A 460 10.79 -17.32 8.69
N ALA A 461 11.64 -16.85 9.62
CA ALA A 461 12.90 -17.48 9.93
C ALA A 461 12.69 -18.91 10.48
N LEU A 462 11.76 -19.08 11.42
CA LEU A 462 11.39 -20.39 11.97
C LEU A 462 10.88 -21.33 10.88
N PHE A 463 10.05 -20.83 9.97
CA PHE A 463 9.57 -21.63 8.85
C PHE A 463 10.69 -22.06 7.91
N ILE A 464 11.58 -21.15 7.52
CA ILE A 464 12.71 -21.47 6.63
C ILE A 464 13.60 -22.51 7.29
N ILE A 465 13.96 -22.34 8.56
CA ILE A 465 14.78 -23.30 9.32
C ILE A 465 14.08 -24.66 9.43
N GLY A 466 12.76 -24.67 9.66
CA GLY A 466 11.94 -25.88 9.77
C GLY A 466 11.61 -26.57 8.45
N LEU A 467 11.78 -25.90 7.31
CA LEU A 467 11.34 -26.37 5.99
C LEU A 467 11.79 -27.81 5.67
N PRO A 468 13.06 -28.20 5.88
CA PRO A 468 13.47 -29.54 5.49
C PRO A 468 12.95 -30.62 6.44
N PHE A 469 12.68 -30.28 7.71
CA PHE A 469 11.99 -31.15 8.65
C PHE A 469 10.54 -31.39 8.23
N PHE A 470 9.81 -30.33 7.86
CA PHE A 470 8.45 -30.45 7.34
C PHE A 470 8.39 -31.36 6.11
N LYS A 471 9.35 -31.21 5.19
CA LYS A 471 9.46 -32.06 4.01
C LYS A 471 9.64 -33.54 4.35
N GLN A 472 10.49 -33.87 5.32
CA GLN A 472 10.68 -35.25 5.77
C GLN A 472 9.39 -35.84 6.36
N LEU A 473 8.63 -35.05 7.13
CA LEU A 473 7.32 -35.47 7.63
C LEU A 473 6.34 -35.79 6.48
N PHE A 474 6.30 -34.95 5.45
CA PHE A 474 5.45 -35.19 4.27
C PHE A 474 5.82 -36.45 3.51
N VAL A 475 7.11 -36.69 3.28
CA VAL A 475 7.58 -37.92 2.62
C VAL A 475 7.16 -39.15 3.42
N LYS A 476 7.28 -39.11 4.76
CA LYS A 476 6.80 -40.19 5.63
C LYS A 476 5.29 -40.40 5.51
N GLN A 477 4.49 -39.34 5.48
CA GLN A 477 3.03 -39.44 5.31
C GLN A 477 2.64 -40.06 3.95
N LEU A 478 3.37 -39.73 2.88
CA LEU A 478 3.13 -40.30 1.55
C LEU A 478 3.47 -41.79 1.45
N SER A 479 4.33 -42.29 2.35
CA SER A 479 4.67 -43.72 2.43
C SER A 479 3.60 -44.56 3.15
N LEU A 480 2.57 -43.94 3.72
CA LEU A 480 1.47 -44.66 4.39
C LEU A 480 0.65 -45.49 3.37
N PRO A 481 0.08 -46.64 3.79
CA PRO A 481 -0.77 -47.44 2.93
C PRO A 481 -1.94 -46.62 2.39
N LYS A 482 -2.29 -46.82 1.13
CA LYS A 482 -3.51 -46.23 0.56
C LYS A 482 -4.69 -47.11 0.94
N LYS A 483 -5.78 -46.51 1.40
CA LYS A 483 -7.05 -47.23 1.50
C LYS A 483 -7.52 -47.48 0.06
N ASN A 484 -7.59 -48.76 -0.33
CA ASN A 484 -8.09 -49.17 -1.66
C ASN A 484 -9.52 -48.70 -1.89
#